data_AF-A0A6M8EJ65-F1
#
_entry.id   AF-A0A6M8EJ65-F1
#
_cell.length_a   1.000
_cell.length_b   1.000
_cell.length_c   1.000
_cell.angle_alpha   90.00
_cell.angle_beta   90.00
_cell.angle_gamma   90.00
#
_symmetry.space_group_name_H-M   'P 1'
#
loop_
_entity.id
_entity.type
_entity.pdbx_description
1 polymer ?
#
loop_
_entity_poly.entity_id
_entity_poly.type
_entity_poly.pdbx_seq_one_letter_code
_entity_poly.pdbx_strand_id
1 'polypeptide(L)' 'MTAEKITVTIPHDLKVKLVNIKDELKTSMSAIYKEALEAYLEKKELEKWEKGALLASSDKKYQSLSKELGNAEGKIFEY' A
#
# COMPACT_ATOMS: atom_id res chain seq x y z
N MET A 1 23.33 2.54 4.63
CA MET A 1 22.22 2.78 3.68
C MET A 1 22.82 3.06 2.32
N THR A 2 22.48 2.26 1.32
CA THR A 2 22.77 2.56 -0.09
C THR A 2 21.68 3.49 -0.60
N ALA A 3 22.06 4.69 -1.03
CA ALA A 3 21.14 5.65 -1.64
C ALA A 3 21.43 5.72 -3.13
N GLU A 4 20.41 5.50 -3.95
CA GLU A 4 20.52 5.60 -5.41
C GLU A 4 19.89 6.90 -5.89
N LYS A 5 20.57 7.58 -6.82
CA LYS A 5 20.07 8.79 -7.45
C LYS A 5 19.22 8.41 -8.66
N ILE A 6 17.97 8.87 -8.65
CA ILE A 6 17.08 8.75 -9.81
C ILE A 6 16.93 10.10 -10.51
N THR A 7 16.75 10.07 -11.82
CA THR A 7 16.39 11.24 -12.64
C THR A 7 15.13 10.90 -13.40
N VAL A 8 14.11 11.75 -13.31
CA VAL A 8 12.80 11.52 -13.91
C VAL A 8 12.38 12.72 -14.75
N THR A 9 11.78 12.43 -15.90
CA THR A 9 11.17 13.45 -16.77
C THR A 9 9.71 13.55 -16.42
N ILE A 10 9.24 14.76 -16.07
CA ILE A 10 7.84 15.01 -15.70
C ILE A 10 7.28 16.19 -16.50
N PRO A 11 5.95 16.24 -16.72
CA PRO A 11 5.31 17.41 -17.31
C PRO A 11 5.61 18.69 -16.53
N HIS A 12 5.78 19.81 -17.24
CA HIS A 12 6.11 21.09 -16.62
C HIS A 12 5.06 21.51 -15.58
N ASP A 13 3.78 21.37 -15.91
CA ASP A 13 2.67 21.74 -15.01
C ASP A 13 2.71 20.94 -13.70
N LEU A 14 3.12 19.67 -13.77
CA LEU A 14 3.27 18.84 -12.59
C LEU A 14 4.41 19.35 -11.71
N LYS A 15 5.54 19.72 -12.31
CA LYS A 15 6.67 20.32 -11.59
C LYS A 15 6.26 21.60 -10.87
N VAL A 16 5.49 22.48 -11.51
CA VAL A 16 5.01 23.74 -10.91
C VAL A 16 4.17 23.45 -9.66
N LYS A 17 3.21 22.52 -9.76
CA LYS A 17 2.39 22.12 -8.60
C LYS A 17 3.24 21.56 -7.45
N LEU A 18 4.22 20.71 -7.75
CA LEU A 18 5.12 20.15 -6.73
C LEU A 18 6.00 21.22 -6.08
N VAL A 19 6.42 22.25 -6.84
CA VAL A 19 7.18 23.38 -6.28
C VAL A 19 6.32 24.18 -5.31
N ASN A 20 5.05 24.45 -5.64
CA ASN A 20 4.14 25.14 -4.72
C ASN A 20 3.99 24.38 -3.41
N ILE A 21 3.75 23.06 -3.48
CA ILE A 21 3.65 22.20 -2.30
C ILE A 21 4.96 22.23 -1.50
N LYS A 22 6.11 22.18 -2.18
CA LYS A 22 7.43 22.28 -1.56
C LYS A 22 7.58 23.54 -0.73
N ASP A 23 7.14 24.68 -1.28
CA ASP A 23 7.23 25.99 -0.63
C ASP A 23 6.22 26.10 0.53
N GLU A 24 4.98 25.62 0.36
CA GLU A 24 3.94 25.59 1.39
C GLU A 24 4.34 24.73 2.60
N LEU A 25 4.82 23.51 2.36
CA LEU A 25 5.21 22.56 3.40
C LEU A 25 6.63 22.82 3.94
N LYS A 26 7.34 23.83 3.41
CA LYS A 26 8.74 24.14 3.76
C LYS A 26 9.65 22.90 3.73
N THR A 27 9.48 22.06 2.71
CA THR A 27 10.19 20.79 2.56
C THR A 27 11.15 20.82 1.37
N SER A 28 11.71 19.67 1.00
CA SER A 28 12.54 19.52 -0.20
C SER A 28 11.82 18.73 -1.27
N MET A 29 12.15 19.00 -2.54
CA MET A 29 11.60 18.25 -3.66
C MET A 29 11.94 16.74 -3.57
N SER A 30 13.13 16.41 -3.08
CA SER A 30 13.54 15.03 -2.82
C SER A 30 12.69 14.34 -1.76
N ALA A 31 12.31 15.06 -0.70
CA ALA A 31 11.43 14.53 0.34
C ALA A 31 10.03 14.22 -0.22
N ILE A 32 9.46 15.14 -1.01
CA ILE A 32 8.18 14.94 -1.69
C ILE A 32 8.21 13.71 -2.60
N TYR A 33 9.26 13.55 -3.40
CA TYR A 33 9.39 12.37 -4.26
C TYR A 33 9.54 11.08 -3.47
N LYS A 34 10.32 11.10 -2.40
CA LYS A 34 10.51 9.93 -1.55
C LYS A 34 9.19 9.50 -0.91
N GLU A 35 8.45 10.43 -0.32
CA GLU A 35 7.14 10.19 0.28
C GLU A 35 6.14 9.67 -0.75
N ALA A 36 6.10 10.26 -1.96
CA ALA A 36 5.23 9.80 -3.03
C ALA A 36 5.57 8.37 -3.49
N LEU A 37 6.85 7.99 -3.53
CA LEU A 37 7.29 6.63 -3.88
C LEU A 37 6.92 5.63 -2.79
N GLU A 38 7.12 5.98 -1.51
CA GLU A 38 6.73 5.16 -0.37
C GLU A 38 5.22 4.93 -0.35
N ALA A 39 4.43 6.00 -0.46
CA ALA A 39 2.97 5.93 -0.52
C ALA A 39 2.46 5.12 -1.73
N TYR A 40 3.14 5.19 -2.88
CA TYR A 40 2.79 4.39 -4.05
C TYR A 40 3.02 2.89 -3.81
N LEU A 41 4.12 2.52 -3.15
CA LEU A 41 4.41 1.13 -2.81
C LEU A 41 3.37 0.57 -1.81
N GLU A 42 3.06 1.32 -0.76
CA GLU A 42 2.04 0.94 0.22
C GLU A 42 0.67 0.71 -0.44
N LYS A 43 0.26 1.64 -1.32
CA LYS A 43 -0.97 1.50 -2.08
C LYS A 43 -0.97 0.23 -2.94
N LYS A 44 0.15 -0.08 -3.59
CA LYS A 44 0.26 -1.28 -4.44
C LYS A 44 0.23 -2.57 -3.65
N GLU A 45 0.81 -2.60 -2.45
CA GLU A 45 0.68 -3.75 -1.55
C GLU A 45 -0.77 -3.95 -1.12
N LEU A 46 -1.46 -2.88 -0.73
CA LEU A 46 -2.88 -2.95 -0.35
C LEU A 46 -3.74 -3.47 -1.52
N GLU A 47 -3.53 -2.96 -2.75
CA GLU A 47 -4.21 -3.46 -3.95
C GLU A 47 -3.93 -4.96 -4.21
N LYS A 48 -2.74 -5.46 -3.90
CA LYS A 48 -2.43 -6.90 -4.00
C LYS A 48 -3.18 -7.70 -2.96
N TRP A 49 -3.22 -7.23 -1.71
CA TRP A 49 -3.95 -7.88 -0.63
C TRP A 49 -5.46 -7.94 -0.93
N GLU A 50 -6.05 -6.84 -1.39
CA GLU A 50 -7.45 -6.80 -1.80
C GLU A 50 -7.75 -7.78 -2.93
N LYS A 51 -6.89 -7.82 -3.96
CA LYS A 51 -7.03 -8.80 -5.04
C LYS A 51 -6.88 -10.24 -4.54
N GLY A 52 -5.92 -10.50 -3.67
CA GLY A 52 -5.71 -11.81 -3.06
C GLY A 52 -6.91 -12.25 -2.21
N ALA A 53 -7.45 -11.36 -1.40
CA ALA A 53 -8.65 -11.59 -0.61
C ALA A 53 -9.87 -11.84 -1.49
N LEU A 54 -10.05 -11.08 -2.57
CA LEU A 54 -11.13 -11.29 -3.53
C LEU A 54 -11.03 -12.68 -4.19
N LEU A 55 -9.83 -13.06 -4.64
CA LEU A 55 -9.56 -14.36 -5.25
C LEU A 55 -9.81 -15.51 -4.26
N ALA A 56 -9.30 -15.41 -3.03
CA ALA A 56 -9.52 -16.40 -1.98
C ALA A 56 -11.00 -16.49 -1.59
N SER A 57 -11.70 -15.35 -1.47
CA SER A 57 -13.12 -15.32 -1.16
C SER A 57 -13.97 -15.94 -2.27
N SER A 58 -13.48 -15.97 -3.51
CA SER A 58 -14.15 -16.60 -4.65
C SER A 58 -13.84 -18.10 -4.77
N ASP A 59 -12.87 -18.60 -4.01
CA ASP A 59 -12.49 -20.01 -4.00
C ASP A 59 -13.46 -20.83 -3.12
N LYS A 60 -14.13 -21.80 -3.74
CA LYS A 60 -15.12 -22.66 -3.07
C LYS A 60 -14.52 -23.54 -1.96
N LYS A 61 -13.26 -23.98 -2.09
CA LYS A 61 -12.58 -24.74 -1.04
C LYS A 61 -12.26 -23.84 0.15
N TYR A 62 -11.82 -22.62 -0.11
CA TYR A 62 -11.58 -21.62 0.95
C TYR A 62 -12.87 -21.24 1.68
N GLN A 63 -13.98 -20.99 0.96
CA GLN A 63 -15.29 -20.73 1.59
C GLN A 63 -15.78 -21.90 2.44
N SER A 64 -15.58 -23.14 1.98
CA SER A 64 -16.00 -24.34 2.70
C SER A 64 -15.18 -24.53 3.98
N LEU A 65 -13.86 -24.38 3.89
CA LEU A 65 -12.95 -24.45 5.02
C LEU A 65 -13.18 -23.32 6.03
N SER A 66 -13.42 -22.08 5.56
CA SER A 66 -13.72 -20.94 6.42
C SER A 66 -15.03 -21.14 7.19
N LYS A 67 -16.05 -21.75 6.58
CA LYS A 67 -17.29 -22.12 7.27
C LYS A 67 -17.10 -23.23 8.30
N GLU A 68 -16.25 -24.22 8.03
CA GLU A 68 -15.91 -25.26 9.03
C GLU A 68 -15.17 -24.67 10.22
N LEU A 69 -14.14 -23.84 9.98
CA LEU A 69 -13.31 -23.26 11.03
C LEU A 69 -14.03 -22.16 11.83
N GLY A 70 -14.93 -21.40 11.20
CA GLY A 70 -15.73 -20.36 11.87
C GLY A 70 -16.85 -20.90 12.76
N ASN A 71 -17.17 -22.20 12.66
CA ASN A 71 -18.18 -22.87 13.48
C ASN A 71 -17.60 -23.56 14.72
N ALA A 72 -16.30 -23.46 14.97
CA ALA A 72 -15.74 -23.91 16.24
C ALA A 72 -16.18 -22.92 17.32
N GLU A 73 -17.20 -23.28 18.12
CA GLU A 73 -17.45 -22.64 19.41
C GLU A 73 -16.12 -22.54 20.14
N GLY A 74 -15.57 -21.33 20.21
CA GLY A 74 -14.27 -21.05 20.78
C GLY A 74 -14.24 -21.41 22.26
N LYS A 75 -13.96 -22.67 22.57
CA LYS A 75 -13.57 -23.08 23.92
C LYS A 75 -12.15 -22.60 24.12
N ILE A 76 -12.05 -21.43 24.75
CA ILE A 76 -10.80 -20.95 25.33
C ILE A 76 -10.45 -21.97 26.42
N PHE A 77 -9.41 -22.76 26.18
CA PHE A 77 -8.83 -23.60 27.21
C PHE A 77 -7.80 -22.73 27.95
N GLU A 78 -8.19 -22.20 29.10
CA GLU A 78 -7.23 -21.65 30.07
C GLU A 78 -6.46 -22.81 30.71
N TYR A 79 -5.14 -22.63 30.85
CA TYR A 79 -4.19 -23.63 31.34
C TYR A 79 -4.01 -23.53 32.86
#